data_AF-A0A522FBD4-F1
#
_entry.id   AF-A0A522FBD4-F1
#
_cell.length_a   1.000
_cell.length_b   1.000
_cell.length_c   1.000
_cell.angle_alpha   90.00
_cell.angle_beta   90.00
_cell.angle_gamma   90.00
#
_symmetry.space_group_name_H-M   'P 1'
#
loop_
_entity.id
_entity.type
_entity.pdbx_description
1 polymer ?
#
loop_
_entity_poly.entity_id
_entity_poly.type
_entity_poly.pdbx_seq_one_letter_code
_entity_poly.pdbx_strand_id
1 'polypeptide(L)'
;MAKNINTHLYCFDDHRGFSEDVRKRFTDTARYTVLSFQRQEEFIARIEAEKDQNFCKVAIIGMHETKEQFEIIDKLTLEIKKIDHRTGLILLGPADKMDEIKKSVKFNIDAYIPKNANSILRIHNTVKKLISEHSIGIFRKKSNFSFYILLAFLGLSLLLLLLSYFKLPLYF
;
A
#
# COMPACT_ATOMS: atom_id res chain seq x y z
N MET A 1 8.82 -2.12 -21.28
CA MET A 1 9.37 -1.71 -19.97
C MET A 1 8.23 -1.50 -19.00
N ALA A 2 8.29 -2.10 -17.81
CA ALA A 2 7.26 -1.92 -16.79
C ALA A 2 7.17 -0.43 -16.43
N LYS A 3 6.00 0.18 -16.59
CA LYS A 3 5.71 1.55 -16.14
C LYS A 3 6.06 1.59 -14.65
N ASN A 4 7.13 2.30 -14.26
CA ASN A 4 7.56 2.38 -12.86
C ASN A 4 6.36 2.89 -12.05
N ILE A 5 5.79 2.01 -11.24
CA ILE A 5 4.75 2.39 -10.29
C ILE A 5 5.50 3.19 -9.23
N ASN A 6 5.41 4.52 -9.33
CA ASN A 6 5.99 5.40 -8.32
C ASN A 6 5.41 4.99 -6.96
N THR A 7 6.23 4.87 -5.93
CA THR A 7 5.80 4.47 -4.58
C THR A 7 5.98 5.64 -3.65
N HIS A 8 4.91 6.03 -2.97
CA HIS A 8 4.93 7.15 -2.04
C HIS A 8 5.11 6.62 -0.61
N LEU A 9 6.19 7.08 0.03
CA LEU A 9 6.57 6.77 1.40
C LEU A 9 6.29 8.00 2.25
N TYR A 10 5.30 7.92 3.14
CA TYR A 10 4.95 8.98 4.07
C TYR A 10 5.54 8.64 5.44
N CYS A 11 6.56 9.38 5.86
CA CYS A 11 7.20 9.23 7.16
C CYS A 11 6.57 10.20 8.16
N PHE A 12 5.90 9.69 9.17
CA PHE A 12 5.48 10.48 10.33
C PHE A 12 6.53 10.35 11.43
N ASP A 13 7.23 11.44 11.72
CA ASP A 13 8.35 11.48 12.66
C ASP A 13 8.38 12.83 13.39
N ASP A 14 8.03 12.82 14.67
CA ASP A 14 8.07 14.02 15.52
C ASP A 14 9.52 14.51 15.75
N HIS A 15 10.51 13.62 15.62
CA HIS A 15 11.91 13.90 15.95
C HIS A 15 12.88 13.58 14.81
N ARG A 16 12.54 13.90 13.54
CA ARG A 16 13.41 13.99 12.33
C ARG A 16 14.57 12.98 12.19
N GLY A 17 14.47 11.81 12.81
CA GLY A 17 15.59 10.90 12.98
C GLY A 17 15.63 9.87 11.87
N PHE A 18 14.57 9.09 11.73
CA PHE A 18 14.56 7.96 10.80
C PHE A 18 14.17 8.37 9.38
N SER A 19 13.43 9.47 9.23
CA SER A 19 12.93 9.94 7.94
C SER A 19 14.05 10.26 6.95
N GLU A 20 15.16 10.86 7.42
CA GLU A 20 16.33 11.12 6.59
C GLU A 20 17.10 9.86 6.22
N ASP A 21 17.19 8.88 7.12
CA ASP A 21 17.83 7.60 6.83
C ASP A 21 17.00 6.77 5.82
N VAL A 22 15.67 6.86 5.89
CA VAL A 22 14.78 6.34 4.86
C VAL A 22 15.04 7.06 3.53
N ARG A 23 15.09 8.39 3.52
CA ARG A 23 15.39 9.17 2.30
C ARG A 23 16.72 8.75 1.64
N LYS A 24 17.77 8.56 2.45
CA LYS A 24 19.10 8.08 1.98
C LYS A 24 19.06 6.65 1.45
N ARG A 25 18.16 5.79 1.94
CA ARG A 25 18.02 4.41 1.46
C ARG A 25 17.22 4.33 0.16
N PHE A 26 16.24 5.22 -0.01
CA PHE A 26 15.34 5.28 -1.16
C PHE A 26 15.68 6.48 -2.07
N THR A 27 16.91 6.49 -2.62
CA THR A 27 17.43 7.60 -3.45
C THR A 27 16.92 7.60 -4.89
N ASP A 28 16.34 6.49 -5.36
CA ASP A 28 15.79 6.39 -6.72
C ASP A 28 14.47 7.16 -6.83
N THR A 29 14.57 8.46 -7.12
CA THR A 29 13.43 9.39 -7.25
C THR A 29 12.50 9.06 -8.42
N ALA A 30 12.94 8.23 -9.38
CA ALA A 30 12.08 7.76 -10.46
C ALA A 30 11.13 6.64 -10.01
N ARG A 31 11.37 6.05 -8.83
CA ARG A 31 10.56 4.95 -8.26
C ARG A 31 9.96 5.27 -6.90
N TYR A 32 10.59 6.15 -6.12
CA TYR A 32 10.21 6.44 -4.75
C TYR A 32 10.07 7.93 -4.52
N THR A 33 8.99 8.32 -3.84
CA THR A 33 8.81 9.67 -3.32
C THR A 33 8.72 9.58 -1.81
N VAL A 34 9.70 10.14 -1.10
CA VAL A 34 9.74 10.14 0.37
C VAL A 34 9.33 11.51 0.88
N LEU A 35 8.24 11.55 1.63
CA LEU A 35 7.72 12.74 2.28
C LEU A 35 7.78 12.55 3.80
N SER A 36 8.21 13.58 4.52
CA SER A 36 8.28 13.57 5.98
C SER A 36 7.34 14.60 6.58
N PHE A 37 6.67 14.21 7.66
CA PHE A 37 5.68 15.02 8.36
C PHE A 37 5.94 14.98 9.85
N GLN A 38 5.82 16.14 10.49
CA GLN A 38 5.93 16.30 11.94
C GLN A 38 4.55 16.47 12.58
N ARG A 39 3.59 17.00 11.81
CA ARG A 39 2.22 17.25 12.27
C ARG A 39 1.26 16.23 11.69
N GLN A 40 0.36 15.75 12.54
CA GLN A 40 -0.63 14.74 12.16
C GLN A 40 -1.59 15.26 11.09
N GLU A 41 -1.99 16.53 11.20
CA GLU A 41 -2.96 17.15 10.28
C GLU A 41 -2.39 17.23 8.86
N GLU A 42 -1.13 17.63 8.73
CA GLU A 42 -0.44 17.72 7.44
C GLU A 42 -0.27 16.32 6.82
N PHE A 43 0.04 15.33 7.65
CA PHE A 43 0.20 13.94 7.24
C PHE A 43 -1.13 13.36 6.71
N ILE A 44 -2.23 13.54 7.44
CA ILE A 44 -3.56 13.08 7.03
C ILE A 44 -4.06 13.80 5.79
N ALA A 45 -3.96 15.14 5.75
CA ALA A 45 -4.40 15.93 4.61
C ALA A 45 -3.68 15.50 3.31
N ARG A 46 -2.40 15.14 3.41
CA ARG A 46 -1.66 14.61 2.26
C ARG A 46 -2.20 13.27 1.79
N ILE A 47 -2.46 12.33 2.71
CA ILE A 47 -3.00 11.00 2.36
C ILE A 47 -4.38 11.15 1.73
N GLU A 48 -5.21 12.06 2.24
CA GLU A 48 -6.53 12.33 1.71
C GLU A 48 -6.48 12.94 0.30
N ALA A 49 -5.60 13.92 0.08
CA ALA A 49 -5.40 14.52 -1.24
C ALA A 49 -4.97 13.50 -2.31
N GLU A 50 -4.27 12.44 -1.91
CA GLU A 50 -3.74 11.42 -2.80
C GLU A 50 -4.58 10.13 -2.80
N LYS A 51 -5.76 10.08 -2.14
CA LYS A 51 -6.56 8.86 -1.95
C LYS A 51 -6.93 8.13 -3.26
N ASP A 52 -7.27 8.87 -4.31
CA ASP A 52 -7.75 8.30 -5.59
C ASP A 52 -6.61 7.85 -6.52
N GLN A 53 -5.36 8.09 -6.12
CA GLN A 53 -4.20 7.71 -6.92
C GLN A 53 -3.87 6.21 -6.76
N ASN A 54 -3.56 5.56 -7.88
CA ASN A 54 -3.34 4.10 -7.95
C ASN A 54 -1.88 3.66 -7.69
N PHE A 55 -1.01 4.56 -7.24
CA PHE A 55 0.34 4.19 -6.83
C PHE A 55 0.36 3.44 -5.50
N CYS A 56 1.47 2.76 -5.21
CA CYS A 56 1.67 2.11 -3.92
C CYS A 56 1.95 3.19 -2.86
N LYS A 57 1.19 3.17 -1.77
CA LYS A 57 1.29 4.11 -0.65
C LYS A 57 1.72 3.35 0.59
N VAL A 58 2.75 3.84 1.26
CA VAL A 58 3.24 3.25 2.50
C VAL A 58 3.44 4.36 3.53
N ALA A 59 2.77 4.23 4.65
CA ALA A 59 2.92 5.08 5.82
C ALA A 59 3.87 4.43 6.81
N ILE A 60 4.92 5.15 7.19
CA ILE A 60 5.93 4.74 8.17
C ILE A 60 5.78 5.68 9.37
N ILE A 61 5.32 5.15 10.50
CA ILE A 61 4.99 5.93 11.70
C ILE A 61 6.04 5.63 12.77
N GLY A 62 6.79 6.65 13.18
CA GLY A 62 7.73 6.57 14.29
C GLY A 62 7.04 6.79 15.64
N MET A 63 7.37 5.94 16.60
CA MET A 63 6.83 5.97 17.97
C MET A 63 7.94 6.20 18.98
N HIS A 64 7.62 6.92 20.04
CA HIS A 64 8.43 7.08 21.25
C HIS A 64 7.74 6.36 22.44
N GLU A 65 8.41 6.32 23.59
CA GLU A 65 8.08 5.43 24.73
C GLU A 65 6.79 5.77 25.49
N THR A 66 6.13 6.89 25.20
CA THR A 66 4.99 7.37 25.99
C THR A 66 3.68 6.65 25.64
N LYS A 67 2.95 6.15 26.64
CA LYS A 67 1.65 5.46 26.46
C LYS A 67 0.59 6.30 25.73
N GLU A 68 0.59 7.63 25.93
CA GLU A 68 -0.31 8.55 25.24
C GLU A 68 -0.14 8.51 23.71
N GLN A 69 1.09 8.26 23.22
CA GLN A 69 1.34 8.10 21.79
C GLN A 69 0.69 6.82 21.24
N PHE A 70 0.46 5.78 22.04
CA PHE A 70 -0.19 4.56 21.57
C PHE A 70 -1.64 4.82 21.16
N GLU A 71 -2.37 5.63 21.92
CA GLU A 71 -3.74 6.01 21.59
C GLU A 71 -3.80 6.93 20.37
N ILE A 72 -2.87 7.89 20.27
CA ILE A 72 -2.76 8.78 19.12
C ILE A 72 -2.49 7.97 17.85
N ILE A 73 -1.61 6.98 17.93
CA ILE A 73 -1.24 6.13 16.80
C ILE A 73 -2.35 5.16 16.42
N ASP A 74 -3.07 4.59 17.38
CA ASP A 74 -4.24 3.76 17.08
C ASP A 74 -5.30 4.59 16.34
N LYS A 75 -5.56 5.83 16.77
CA LYS A 75 -6.45 6.77 16.06
C LYS A 75 -5.92 7.12 14.66
N LEU A 76 -4.64 7.43 14.54
CA LEU A 76 -3.98 7.80 13.28
C LEU A 76 -4.02 6.63 12.28
N THR A 77 -3.66 5.43 12.69
CA THR A 77 -3.68 4.23 11.83
C THR A 77 -5.09 3.88 11.37
N LEU A 78 -6.08 4.05 12.25
CA LEU A 78 -7.50 3.91 11.93
C LEU A 78 -7.94 4.94 10.89
N GLU A 79 -7.56 6.20 11.06
CA GLU A 79 -7.87 7.29 10.14
C GLU A 79 -7.26 7.06 8.74
N ILE A 80 -5.99 6.66 8.67
CA ILE A 80 -5.32 6.31 7.41
C ILE A 80 -6.06 5.18 6.69
N LYS A 81 -6.43 4.10 7.40
CA LYS A 81 -7.13 2.96 6.79
C LYS A 81 -8.57 3.30 6.37
N LYS A 82 -9.22 4.26 7.04
CA LYS A 82 -10.52 4.80 6.60
C LYS A 82 -10.40 5.58 5.29
N ILE A 83 -9.34 6.36 5.13
CA ILE A 83 -9.09 7.15 3.91
C ILE A 83 -8.70 6.23 2.75
N ASP A 84 -7.70 5.37 2.96
CA ASP A 84 -7.25 4.40 1.98
C ASP A 84 -6.80 3.10 2.64
N HIS A 85 -7.68 2.09 2.58
CA HIS A 85 -7.46 0.74 3.08
C HIS A 85 -6.22 0.04 2.50
N ARG A 86 -5.75 0.47 1.32
CA ARG A 86 -4.61 -0.13 0.61
C ARG A 86 -3.27 0.43 1.06
N THR A 87 -3.27 1.51 1.85
CA THR A 87 -2.03 2.10 2.37
C THR A 87 -1.35 1.08 3.28
N GLY A 88 -0.12 0.70 2.95
CA GLY A 88 0.70 -0.15 3.80
C GLY A 88 1.12 0.60 5.06
N LEU A 89 0.99 -0.01 6.23
CA LEU A 89 1.32 0.60 7.52
C LEU A 89 2.54 -0.08 8.13
N ILE A 90 3.56 0.71 8.43
CA ILE A 90 4.77 0.27 9.13
C ILE A 90 4.90 1.09 10.41
N LEU A 91 4.92 0.41 11.56
CA LEU A 91 5.19 1.05 12.85
C LEU A 91 6.64 0.83 13.24
N LEU A 92 7.32 1.92 13.58
CA LEU A 92 8.69 1.94 14.09
C LEU A 92 8.66 2.36 15.56
N GLY A 93 9.08 1.49 16.48
CA GLY A 93 9.04 1.78 17.92
C GLY A 93 10.22 1.18 18.69
N PRO A 94 10.41 1.54 19.96
CA PRO A 94 11.47 0.97 20.79
C PRO A 94 11.26 -0.54 20.99
N ALA A 95 12.37 -1.30 21.05
CA ALA A 95 12.34 -2.75 20.92
C ALA A 95 11.68 -3.46 22.11
N ASP A 96 11.88 -2.94 23.30
CA ASP A 96 11.33 -3.37 24.58
C ASP A 96 9.81 -3.16 24.68
N LYS A 97 9.26 -2.19 23.96
CA LYS A 97 7.83 -1.88 23.96
C LYS A 97 7.04 -2.46 22.80
N MET A 98 7.70 -3.19 21.89
CA MET A 98 7.06 -3.66 20.67
C MET A 98 5.89 -4.62 20.95
N ASP A 99 6.01 -5.46 21.98
CA ASP A 99 4.95 -6.42 22.33
C ASP A 99 3.77 -5.75 23.05
N GLU A 100 4.00 -4.64 23.75
CA GLU A 100 2.93 -3.80 24.31
C GLU A 100 2.17 -3.10 23.17
N ILE A 101 2.91 -2.55 22.19
CA ILE A 101 2.33 -1.85 21.01
C ILE A 101 1.47 -2.79 20.17
N LYS A 102 1.93 -4.02 19.91
CA LYS A 102 1.14 -5.02 19.17
C LYS A 102 -0.17 -5.39 19.86
N LYS A 103 -0.23 -5.29 21.19
CA LYS A 103 -1.43 -5.59 21.98
C LYS A 103 -2.39 -4.41 22.05
N SER A 104 -1.87 -3.18 21.99
CA SER A 104 -2.69 -1.97 22.10
C SER A 104 -3.29 -1.54 20.76
N VAL A 105 -2.53 -1.68 19.66
CA VAL A 105 -2.98 -1.29 18.32
C VAL A 105 -3.90 -2.37 17.76
N LYS A 106 -5.18 -2.04 17.55
CA LYS A 106 -6.21 -3.01 17.15
C LYS A 106 -6.25 -3.28 15.65
N PHE A 107 -5.66 -2.38 14.85
CA PHE A 107 -5.72 -2.46 13.39
C PHE A 107 -4.60 -3.31 12.79
N ASN A 108 -4.86 -3.82 11.59
CA ASN A 108 -3.96 -4.72 10.87
C ASN A 108 -2.77 -3.93 10.30
N ILE A 109 -1.76 -3.72 11.15
CA ILE A 109 -0.48 -3.13 10.78
C ILE A 109 0.33 -4.16 10.00
N ASP A 110 0.85 -3.77 8.84
CA ASP A 110 1.56 -4.67 7.94
C ASP A 110 2.94 -5.09 8.49
N ALA A 111 3.61 -4.20 9.23
CA ALA A 111 4.84 -4.54 9.94
C ALA A 111 5.10 -3.70 11.20
N TYR A 112 5.60 -4.37 12.22
CA TYR A 112 6.14 -3.78 13.45
C TYR A 112 7.66 -3.91 13.45
N ILE A 113 8.38 -2.78 13.45
CA ILE A 113 9.83 -2.74 13.32
C ILE A 113 10.44 -2.10 14.57
N PRO A 114 11.35 -2.79 15.29
CA PRO A 114 12.07 -2.18 16.39
C PRO A 114 13.10 -1.17 15.87
N LYS A 115 13.20 -0.04 16.55
CA LYS A 115 14.18 1.02 16.28
C LYS A 115 15.56 0.57 16.73
N ASN A 116 16.34 0.07 15.78
CA ASN A 116 17.73 -0.34 15.95
C ASN A 116 18.53 -0.05 14.66
N ALA A 117 19.82 -0.36 14.63
CA ALA A 117 20.69 -0.12 13.47
C ALA A 117 20.18 -0.80 12.17
N ASN A 118 19.43 -1.90 12.30
CA ASN A 118 18.89 -2.66 11.16
C ASN A 118 17.47 -2.24 10.77
N SER A 119 16.87 -1.27 11.46
CA SER A 119 15.49 -0.82 11.23
C SER A 119 15.27 -0.37 9.79
N ILE A 120 16.18 0.43 9.23
CA ILE A 120 16.11 0.93 7.85
C ILE A 120 16.14 -0.21 6.82
N LEU A 121 16.98 -1.22 7.04
CA LEU A 121 17.00 -2.40 6.17
C LEU A 121 15.70 -3.19 6.24
N ARG A 122 15.11 -3.32 7.44
CA ARG A 122 13.80 -3.97 7.62
C ARG A 122 12.69 -3.18 6.94
N ILE A 123 12.68 -1.85 7.09
CA ILE A 123 11.75 -0.95 6.39
C ILE A 123 11.87 -1.17 4.89
N HIS A 124 13.09 -1.19 4.35
CA HIS A 124 13.34 -1.42 2.93
C HIS A 124 12.75 -2.74 2.42
N ASN A 125 12.97 -3.82 3.15
CA ASN A 125 12.46 -5.14 2.78
C ASN A 125 10.93 -5.21 2.88
N THR A 126 10.35 -4.61 3.91
CA THR A 126 8.89 -4.53 4.08
C THR A 126 8.25 -3.69 2.96
N VAL A 127 8.83 -2.54 2.63
CA VAL A 127 8.34 -1.69 1.53
C VAL A 127 8.39 -2.46 0.21
N LYS A 128 9.49 -3.19 -0.08
CA LYS A 128 9.56 -4.05 -1.27
C LYS A 128 8.47 -5.12 -1.29
N LYS A 129 8.19 -5.75 -0.15
CA LYS A 129 7.09 -6.72 0.00
C LYS A 129 5.73 -6.06 -0.33
N LEU A 130 5.45 -4.90 0.25
CA LEU A 130 4.21 -4.15 0.02
C LEU A 130 4.04 -3.72 -1.45
N ILE A 131 5.12 -3.28 -2.09
CA ILE A 131 5.12 -2.96 -3.54
C ILE A 131 4.79 -4.20 -4.36
N SER A 132 5.41 -5.33 -4.02
CA SER A 132 5.14 -6.60 -4.68
C SER A 132 3.67 -7.00 -4.52
N GLU A 133 3.12 -6.95 -3.32
CA GLU A 133 1.71 -7.26 -3.04
C GLU A 133 0.76 -6.34 -3.80
N HIS A 134 1.03 -5.03 -3.82
CA HIS A 134 0.27 -4.05 -4.59
C HIS A 134 0.29 -4.37 -6.08
N SER A 135 1.47 -4.66 -6.63
CA SER A 135 1.63 -5.01 -8.04
C SER A 135 0.88 -6.29 -8.39
N ILE A 136 0.96 -7.33 -7.56
CA ILE A 136 0.24 -8.59 -7.74
C ILE A 136 -1.27 -8.33 -7.72
N GLY A 137 -1.76 -7.47 -6.82
CA GLY A 137 -3.15 -7.03 -6.77
C GLY A 137 -3.61 -6.39 -8.09
N ILE A 138 -2.80 -5.50 -8.66
CA ILE A 138 -3.07 -4.88 -9.97
C ILE A 138 -3.09 -5.93 -11.09
N PHE A 139 -2.10 -6.83 -11.13
CA PHE A 139 -2.02 -7.89 -12.14
C PHE A 139 -3.21 -8.85 -12.07
N ARG A 140 -3.65 -9.25 -10.88
CA ARG A 140 -4.82 -10.11 -10.68
C ARG A 140 -6.10 -9.42 -11.18
N LYS A 141 -6.31 -8.14 -10.88
CA LYS A 141 -7.47 -7.38 -11.39
C LYS A 141 -7.47 -7.34 -12.92
N LYS A 142 -6.31 -7.07 -13.53
CA LYS A 142 -6.16 -7.06 -14.99
C LYS A 142 -6.43 -8.43 -15.59
N SER A 143 -5.92 -9.49 -14.97
CA SER A 143 -6.14 -10.87 -15.41
C SER A 143 -7.63 -11.25 -15.38
N ASN A 144 -8.33 -10.93 -14.29
CA ASN A 144 -9.76 -11.21 -14.17
C ASN A 144 -10.56 -10.46 -15.24
N PHE A 145 -10.22 -9.19 -15.49
CA PHE A 145 -10.86 -8.41 -16.55
C PHE A 145 -10.64 -9.02 -17.94
N SER A 146 -9.41 -9.45 -18.25
CA SER A 146 -9.13 -10.17 -19.50
C SER A 146 -9.94 -11.46 -19.63
N PHE A 147 -10.11 -12.20 -18.52
CA PHE A 147 -10.93 -13.41 -18.51
C PHE A 147 -12.40 -13.12 -18.80
N TYR A 148 -12.97 -12.05 -18.21
CA TYR A 148 -14.35 -11.63 -18.51
C TYR A 148 -14.55 -11.26 -19.98
N ILE A 149 -13.58 -10.55 -20.59
CA ILE A 149 -13.63 -10.22 -22.03
C ILE A 149 -13.64 -11.49 -22.88
N LEU A 150 -12.76 -12.45 -22.56
CA LEU A 150 -12.69 -13.72 -23.28
C LEU A 150 -14.03 -14.47 -23.21
N LEU A 151 -14.64 -14.51 -22.03
CA LEU A 151 -15.92 -15.19 -21.81
C LEU A 151 -17.07 -14.52 -22.58
N ALA A 152 -17.08 -13.19 -22.63
CA ALA A 152 -18.03 -12.42 -23.44
C ALA A 152 -17.86 -12.70 -24.94
N PHE A 153 -16.61 -12.77 -25.42
CA PHE A 153 -16.31 -13.08 -26.82
C PHE A 153 -16.74 -14.49 -27.23
N LEU A 154 -16.48 -15.48 -26.37
CA LEU A 154 -16.94 -16.86 -26.56
C LEU A 154 -18.46 -16.95 -26.61
N GLY A 155 -19.16 -16.28 -25.67
CA GLY A 155 -20.61 -16.21 -25.66
C GLY A 155 -21.19 -15.58 -26.94
N LEU A 156 -20.59 -14.48 -27.41
CA LEU A 156 -20.99 -13.83 -28.65
C LEU A 156 -20.77 -14.73 -29.87
N SER A 157 -19.63 -15.42 -29.93
CA SER A 157 -19.30 -16.33 -31.03
C SER A 157 -20.27 -17.50 -31.09
N LEU A 158 -20.61 -18.09 -29.93
CA LEU A 158 -21.61 -19.16 -29.84
C LEU A 158 -23.00 -18.68 -30.29
N LEU A 159 -23.40 -17.47 -29.89
CA LEU A 159 -24.68 -16.89 -30.29
C LEU A 159 -24.74 -16.64 -31.80
N LEU A 160 -23.66 -16.16 -32.41
CA LEU A 160 -23.57 -16.00 -33.86
C LEU A 160 -23.63 -17.34 -34.61
N LEU A 161 -22.99 -18.39 -34.08
CA LEU A 161 -23.07 -19.74 -34.64
C LEU A 161 -24.49 -20.30 -34.58
N LEU A 162 -25.17 -20.15 -33.44
CA LEU A 162 -26.57 -20.56 -33.29
C LEU A 162 -27.49 -19.80 -34.26
N LEU A 163 -27.35 -18.47 -34.36
CA LEU A 163 -28.12 -17.67 -35.32
C LEU A 163 -27.88 -18.11 -36.77
N SER A 164 -26.63 -18.41 -37.11
CA SER A 164 -26.25 -18.87 -38.45
C SER A 164 -26.84 -20.25 -38.75
N TYR A 165 -26.79 -21.18 -37.79
CA TYR A 165 -27.41 -22.50 -37.89
C TYR A 165 -28.92 -22.41 -38.15
N PHE A 166 -29.64 -21.56 -37.42
CA PHE A 166 -31.09 -21.41 -37.62
C PHE A 166 -31.47 -20.65 -38.89
N LYS A 167 -30.69 -19.63 -39.31
CA LYS A 167 -31.02 -18.82 -40.49
C LYS A 167 -30.52 -19.38 -41.82
N LEU A 168 -29.44 -20.18 -41.80
CA LEU A 168 -28.79 -20.72 -42.99
C LEU A 168 -28.56 -22.23 -42.84
N PRO A 169 -29.62 -23.04 -42.72
CA PRO A 169 -29.49 -24.50 -42.49
C PRO A 169 -28.86 -25.24 -43.67
N LEU A 170 -28.76 -24.62 -44.86
CA LEU A 170 -28.17 -25.20 -46.06
C LEU A 170 -26.64 -25.05 -46.15
N TYR A 171 -26.04 -24.19 -45.33
CA TYR A 171 -24.59 -23.91 -45.34
C TYR A 171 -23.86 -24.49 -44.11
N PHE A 172 -24.59 -25.15 -43.22
CA PHE A 172 -24.09 -25.79 -42.00
C PHE A 172 -24.28 -27.30 -42.05
#